data_AF-A0A377W3H2-F1
#
_entry.id   AF-A0A377W3H2-F1
#
_cell.length_a   1.000
_cell.length_b   1.000
_cell.length_c   1.000
_cell.angle_alpha   90.00
_cell.angle_beta   90.00
_cell.angle_gamma   90.00
#
_symmetry.space_group_name_H-M   'P 1'
#
loop_
_entity.id
_entity.type
_entity.pdbx_description
1 polymer ?
#
loop_
_entity_poly.entity_id
_entity_poly.type
_entity_poly.pdbx_seq_one_letter_code
_entity_poly.pdbx_strand_id
1 'polypeptide(L)'
;MSHNKPSRLRFAINLGNAVLAHLGETGKPAGITVELSHRLATRWGVSAEFVPYPAAGKVVADAGGEHWDIAFLAIDPAREATLRFTSPYITIQGTALVSVDSPCQSVADMDRPATTINVGQTPHTIYG
;
A
#
# COMPACT_ATOMS: atom_id res chain seq x y z
N MET A 1 18.42 29.16 -5.81
CA MET A 1 17.08 29.00 -6.43
C MET A 1 16.10 28.58 -5.35
N SER A 2 15.16 29.45 -5.01
CA SER A 2 14.14 29.16 -3.99
C SER A 2 13.21 28.08 -4.54
N HIS A 3 13.32 26.85 -4.04
CA HIS A 3 12.31 25.84 -4.32
C HIS A 3 11.05 26.27 -3.58
N ASN A 4 9.97 26.53 -4.34
CA ASN A 4 8.67 26.89 -3.78
C ASN A 4 8.17 25.71 -2.95
N LYS A 5 8.31 25.80 -1.63
CA LYS A 5 7.88 24.76 -0.70
C LYS A 5 6.35 24.66 -0.75
N PRO A 6 5.76 23.50 -1.07
CA PRO A 6 4.30 23.37 -1.09
C PRO A 6 3.74 23.56 0.33
N SER A 7 2.50 24.00 0.46
CA SER A 7 1.84 24.13 1.77
C SER A 7 1.42 22.77 2.36
N ARG A 8 1.30 21.75 1.51
CA ARG A 8 0.87 20.40 1.86
C ARG A 8 1.53 19.33 1.00
N LEU A 9 1.51 18.09 1.48
CA LEU A 9 1.82 16.88 0.73
C LEU A 9 0.63 15.93 0.79
N ARG A 10 0.27 15.37 -0.37
CA ARG A 10 -0.81 14.40 -0.55
C ARG A 10 -0.23 12.99 -0.57
N PHE A 11 -0.75 12.15 0.30
CA PHE A 11 -0.29 10.79 0.49
C PHE A 11 -1.36 9.82 0.02
N ALA A 12 -1.03 8.99 -0.97
CA ALA A 12 -1.89 7.88 -1.37
C ALA A 12 -1.83 6.77 -0.30
N ILE A 13 -2.97 6.47 0.31
CA ILE A 13 -3.10 5.47 1.37
C ILE A 13 -3.79 4.22 0.82
N ASN A 14 -3.02 3.13 0.67
CA ASN A 14 -3.53 1.86 0.17
C ASN A 14 -4.24 1.07 1.29
N LEU A 15 -5.57 1.23 1.39
CA LEU A 15 -6.41 0.50 2.34
C LEU A 15 -6.53 -1.00 2.00
N GLY A 16 -6.15 -1.41 0.78
CA GLY A 16 -6.09 -2.82 0.39
C GLY A 16 -4.94 -3.58 1.07
N ASN A 17 -4.01 -2.89 1.75
CA ASN A 17 -2.98 -3.51 2.57
C ASN A 17 -3.26 -3.23 4.07
N ALA A 18 -4.05 -4.11 4.68
CA ALA A 18 -4.48 -3.99 6.09
C ALA A 18 -3.33 -4.00 7.10
N VAL A 19 -2.15 -4.51 6.73
CA VAL A 19 -0.94 -4.43 7.57
C VAL A 19 -0.46 -2.98 7.67
N LEU A 20 -0.64 -2.19 6.62
CA LEU A 20 -0.10 -0.85 6.49
C LEU A 20 -1.10 0.25 6.83
N ALA A 21 -2.38 0.07 6.46
CA ALA A 21 -3.41 1.06 6.66
C ALA A 21 -4.81 0.44 6.80
N HIS A 22 -5.66 1.11 7.56
CA HIS A 22 -7.09 0.80 7.73
C HIS A 22 -7.87 2.09 7.99
N LEU A 23 -9.20 2.02 7.98
CA LEU A 23 -10.04 3.10 8.49
C LEU A 23 -10.27 2.88 9.99
N GLY A 24 -9.99 3.90 10.80
CA GLY A 24 -10.30 3.89 12.23
C GLY A 24 -11.81 4.10 12.48
N GLU A 25 -12.21 4.09 13.75
CA GLU A 25 -13.62 4.22 14.17
C GLU A 25 -14.32 5.47 13.63
N THR A 26 -13.57 6.55 13.42
CA THR A 26 -14.06 7.82 12.89
C THR A 26 -14.13 7.86 11.35
N GLY A 27 -13.85 6.74 10.67
CA GLY A 27 -13.78 6.65 9.21
C GLY A 27 -12.53 7.31 8.61
N LYS A 28 -11.58 7.76 9.42
CA LYS A 28 -10.31 8.35 8.96
C LYS A 28 -9.23 7.28 8.79
N PRO A 29 -8.35 7.41 7.78
CA PRO A 29 -7.21 6.53 7.65
C PRO A 29 -6.33 6.52 8.91
N ALA A 30 -5.89 5.33 9.31
CA ALA A 30 -4.96 5.07 10.40
C ALA A 30 -4.00 3.94 10.01
N GLY A 31 -2.94 3.75 10.80
CA GLY A 31 -1.93 2.70 10.59
C GLY A 31 -0.54 3.25 10.24
N ILE A 32 0.37 2.33 9.92
CA ILE A 32 1.81 2.59 9.74
C ILE A 32 2.05 3.68 8.70
N THR A 33 1.45 3.57 7.51
CA THR A 33 1.73 4.53 6.42
C THR A 33 1.14 5.91 6.69
N VAL A 34 0.04 5.98 7.46
CA VAL A 34 -0.55 7.25 7.89
C VAL A 34 0.36 7.95 8.89
N GLU A 35 0.89 7.23 9.87
CA GLU A 35 1.87 7.78 10.82
C GLU A 35 3.16 8.24 10.14
N LEU A 36 3.68 7.46 9.20
CA LEU A 36 4.85 7.83 8.40
C LEU A 36 4.60 9.11 7.60
N SER A 37 3.41 9.25 7.01
CA SER A 37 3.00 10.44 6.26
C SER A 37 2.98 11.68 7.15
N HIS A 38 2.40 11.58 8.35
CA HIS A 38 2.43 12.68 9.33
C HIS A 38 3.87 13.07 9.68
N ARG A 39 4.73 12.10 10.02
CA ARG A 39 6.13 12.36 10.37
C ARG A 39 6.89 13.02 9.21
N LEU A 40 6.65 12.58 7.98
CA LEU A 40 7.29 13.16 6.81
C LEU A 40 6.82 14.59 6.56
N ALA A 41 5.52 14.85 6.62
CA ALA A 41 4.96 16.18 6.45
C ALA A 41 5.44 17.14 7.56
N THR A 42 5.46 16.70 8.82
CA THR A 42 6.03 17.47 9.94
C THR A 42 7.50 17.79 9.72
N ARG A 43 8.31 16.81 9.30
CA ARG A 43 9.74 17.03 9.01
C ARG A 43 9.96 17.98 7.84
N TRP A 44 9.08 17.95 6.85
CA TRP A 44 9.08 18.92 5.75
C TRP A 44 8.51 20.28 6.20
N GLY A 45 7.74 20.35 7.28
CA GLY A 45 7.06 21.55 7.77
C GLY A 45 5.89 21.97 6.88
N VAL A 46 5.06 21.01 6.48
CA VAL A 46 3.86 21.14 5.64
C VAL A 46 2.73 20.28 6.23
N SER A 47 1.49 20.46 5.78
CA SER A 47 0.40 19.57 6.20
C SER A 47 0.37 18.25 5.41
N ALA A 48 -0.10 17.17 6.06
CA ALA A 48 -0.38 15.91 5.39
C ALA A 48 -1.85 15.85 4.98
N GLU A 49 -2.11 15.51 3.73
CA GLU A 49 -3.45 15.22 3.20
C GLU A 49 -3.49 13.75 2.76
N PHE A 50 -4.55 13.03 3.10
CA PHE A 50 -4.68 11.60 2.79
C PHE A 50 -5.65 11.39 1.65
N VAL A 51 -5.20 10.63 0.65
CA VAL A 51 -6.00 10.19 -0.50
C VAL A 51 -6.17 8.67 -0.39
N PRO A 52 -7.30 8.17 0.14
CA PRO A 52 -7.49 6.75 0.36
C PRO A 52 -7.76 6.02 -0.97
N TYR A 53 -7.13 4.86 -1.14
CA TYR A 53 -7.31 3.97 -2.28
C TYR A 53 -7.66 2.56 -1.82
N PRO A 54 -8.55 1.84 -2.53
CA PRO A 54 -8.94 0.49 -2.15
C PRO A 54 -7.87 -0.56 -2.45
N ALA A 55 -6.93 -0.27 -3.35
CA ALA A 55 -5.86 -1.19 -3.72
C ALA A 55 -4.66 -0.48 -4.36
N ALA A 56 -3.49 -1.12 -4.31
CA ALA A 56 -2.25 -0.63 -4.91
C ALA A 56 -2.38 -0.34 -6.42
N GLY A 57 -3.12 -1.17 -7.16
CA GLY A 57 -3.32 -0.97 -8.60
C GLY A 57 -4.01 0.36 -8.94
N LYS A 58 -4.91 0.85 -8.06
CA LYS A 58 -5.57 2.15 -8.24
C LYS A 58 -4.63 3.32 -7.95
N VAL A 59 -3.76 3.18 -6.95
CA VAL A 59 -2.70 4.17 -6.68
C VAL A 59 -1.80 4.34 -7.90
N VAL A 60 -1.37 3.21 -8.49
CA VAL A 60 -0.47 3.20 -9.67
C VAL A 60 -1.16 3.75 -10.90
N ALA A 61 -2.45 3.44 -11.12
CA ALA A 61 -3.21 3.95 -12.25
C ALA A 61 -3.33 5.48 -12.26
N ASP A 62 -3.40 6.10 -11.08
CA ASP A 62 -3.49 7.55 -10.92
C ASP A 62 -2.10 8.25 -10.90
N ALA A 63 -1.01 7.48 -10.98
CA ALA A 63 0.34 8.03 -10.98
C ALA A 63 0.56 8.98 -12.18
N GLY A 64 1.13 10.15 -11.92
CA GLY A 64 1.36 11.18 -12.93
C GLY A 64 0.16 12.12 -13.19
N GLY A 65 -1.02 11.83 -12.64
CA GLY A 65 -2.23 12.68 -12.76
C GLY A 65 -2.33 13.80 -11.71
N GLU A 66 -1.24 14.12 -11.03
CA GLU A 66 -1.19 15.11 -9.93
C GLU A 66 -2.18 14.84 -8.77
N HIS A 67 -2.71 13.63 -8.61
CA HIS A 67 -3.66 13.29 -7.54
C HIS A 67 -3.01 13.14 -6.17
N TRP A 68 -1.76 12.70 -6.13
CA TRP A 68 -0.98 12.50 -4.90
C TRP A 68 0.51 12.77 -5.18
N ASP A 69 1.27 13.04 -4.12
CA ASP A 69 2.70 13.38 -4.20
C ASP A 69 3.58 12.20 -3.74
N ILE A 70 3.11 11.42 -2.76
CA ILE A 70 3.83 10.28 -2.18
C ILE A 70 2.89 9.09 -2.03
N ALA A 71 3.38 7.89 -2.33
CA ALA A 71 2.65 6.63 -2.17
C ALA A 71 3.49 5.58 -1.43
N PHE A 72 2.80 4.62 -0.79
CA PHE A 72 3.42 3.49 -0.09
C PHE A 72 3.12 2.19 -0.84
N LEU A 73 4.09 1.72 -1.61
CA LEU A 73 3.95 0.60 -2.53
C LEU A 73 5.12 -0.38 -2.37
N ALA A 74 4.86 -1.65 -2.69
CA ALA A 74 5.95 -2.60 -2.92
C ALA A 74 6.81 -2.12 -4.10
N ILE A 75 8.11 -2.33 -3.99
CA ILE A 75 9.06 -2.04 -5.07
C ILE A 75 8.78 -3.00 -6.21
N ASP A 76 8.57 -2.45 -7.40
CA ASP A 76 8.24 -3.20 -8.61
C ASP A 76 8.98 -2.56 -9.80
N PRO A 77 10.00 -3.22 -10.36
CA PRO A 77 10.76 -2.71 -11.51
C PRO A 77 9.88 -2.33 -12.70
N ALA A 78 8.74 -3.02 -12.90
CA ALA A 78 7.81 -2.69 -14.00
C ALA A 78 7.14 -1.32 -13.82
N ARG A 79 7.15 -0.75 -12.60
CA ARG A 79 6.56 0.56 -12.29
C ARG A 79 7.57 1.69 -12.27
N GLU A 80 8.86 1.44 -12.49
CA GLU A 80 9.88 2.50 -12.48
C GLU A 80 9.76 3.48 -13.65
N ALA A 81 9.04 3.11 -14.71
CA ALA A 81 8.73 4.01 -15.81
C ALA A 81 7.90 5.23 -15.34
N THR A 82 7.00 5.03 -14.38
CA THR A 82 6.06 6.05 -13.86
C THR A 82 6.35 6.46 -12.43
N LEU A 83 7.03 5.63 -11.64
CA LEU A 83 7.33 5.86 -10.23
C LEU A 83 8.83 5.95 -9.96
N ARG A 84 9.18 6.56 -8.84
CA ARG A 84 10.51 6.50 -8.24
C ARG A 84 10.36 5.97 -6.82
N PHE A 85 11.19 5.00 -6.47
CA PHE A 85 11.16 4.35 -5.16
C PHE A 85 12.30 4.86 -4.28
N THR A 86 12.02 4.97 -2.98
CA THR A 86 13.04 5.16 -1.95
C THR A 86 13.71 3.82 -1.62
N SER A 87 14.70 3.83 -0.75
CA SER A 87 15.05 2.60 0.00
C SER A 87 13.80 2.06 0.72
N PRO A 88 13.65 0.73 0.82
CA PRO A 88 12.51 0.13 1.52
C PRO A 88 12.52 0.50 3.01
N TYR A 89 11.34 0.71 3.58
CA TYR A 89 11.16 1.04 5.01
C TYR A 89 10.61 -0.13 5.84
N ILE A 90 10.02 -1.14 5.19
CA ILE A 90 9.50 -2.36 5.82
C ILE A 90 9.57 -3.51 4.83
N THR A 91 9.79 -4.74 5.33
CA THR A 91 9.60 -5.98 4.58
C THR A 91 8.41 -6.71 5.19
N ILE A 92 7.43 -7.07 4.36
CA ILE A 92 6.25 -7.85 4.77
C ILE A 92 6.42 -9.23 4.16
N GLN A 93 6.56 -10.25 5.02
CA GLN A 93 6.66 -11.63 4.56
C GLN A 93 5.27 -12.20 4.27
N GLY A 94 5.05 -12.62 3.02
CA GLY A 94 3.88 -13.41 2.65
C GLY A 94 4.07 -14.87 3.04
N THR A 95 3.04 -15.48 3.62
CA THR A 95 2.98 -16.94 3.86
C THR A 95 1.58 -17.43 3.53
N ALA A 96 1.43 -18.75 3.36
CA ALA A 96 0.14 -19.38 3.17
C ALA A 96 -0.36 -19.96 4.51
N LEU A 97 -1.67 -19.87 4.73
CA LEU A 97 -2.35 -20.63 5.77
C LEU A 97 -2.78 -21.97 5.18
N VAL A 98 -2.46 -23.06 5.87
CA VAL A 98 -2.82 -24.44 5.47
C VAL A 98 -3.57 -25.14 6.60
N SER A 99 -4.30 -26.21 6.29
CA SER A 99 -4.85 -27.09 7.32
C SER A 99 -3.72 -27.77 8.11
N VAL A 100 -4.01 -28.16 9.35
CA VAL A 100 -3.02 -28.81 10.23
C VAL A 100 -2.42 -30.08 9.63
N ASP A 101 -3.24 -30.85 8.89
CA ASP A 101 -2.82 -32.11 8.24
C ASP A 101 -2.41 -31.90 6.76
N SER A 102 -2.13 -30.66 6.35
CA SER A 102 -1.79 -30.37 4.96
C SER A 102 -0.44 -30.96 4.57
N PRO A 103 -0.34 -31.63 3.40
CA PRO A 103 0.93 -32.08 2.86
C PRO A 103 1.80 -30.92 2.36
N CYS A 104 1.26 -29.69 2.24
CA CYS A 104 2.01 -28.53 1.80
C CYS A 104 2.83 -27.94 2.95
N GLN A 105 4.15 -28.20 2.95
CA GLN A 105 5.09 -27.69 3.95
C GLN A 105 6.10 -26.69 3.36
N SER A 106 6.09 -26.53 2.03
CA SER A 106 6.96 -25.61 1.30
C SER A 106 6.24 -24.98 0.11
N VAL A 107 6.81 -23.91 -0.43
CA VAL A 107 6.33 -23.30 -1.69
C VAL A 107 6.35 -24.31 -2.84
N ALA A 108 7.36 -25.20 -2.89
CA ALA A 108 7.47 -26.23 -3.91
C ALA A 108 6.38 -27.31 -3.81
N ASP A 109 5.79 -27.51 -2.63
CA ASP A 109 4.62 -28.38 -2.48
C ASP A 109 3.34 -27.68 -2.97
N MET A 110 3.30 -26.36 -2.87
CA MET A 110 2.18 -25.53 -3.33
C MET A 110 2.19 -25.34 -4.85
N ASP A 111 3.37 -25.23 -5.46
CA ASP A 111 3.54 -25.05 -6.91
C ASP A 111 3.41 -26.38 -7.69
N ARG A 112 2.24 -27.00 -7.58
CA ARG A 112 1.90 -28.26 -8.26
C ARG A 112 0.52 -28.18 -8.89
N PRO A 113 0.29 -28.82 -10.06
CA PRO A 113 -1.01 -28.76 -10.74
C PRO A 113 -2.21 -29.21 -9.90
N ALA A 114 -2.00 -30.11 -8.93
CA ALA A 114 -3.06 -30.63 -8.06
C ALA A 114 -3.39 -29.71 -6.86
N THR A 115 -2.61 -28.65 -6.64
CA THR A 115 -2.79 -27.75 -5.50
C THR A 115 -3.52 -26.48 -5.93
N THR A 116 -4.64 -26.17 -5.26
CA THR A 116 -5.38 -24.92 -5.46
C THR A 116 -4.97 -23.90 -4.40
N ILE A 117 -4.45 -22.75 -4.83
CA ILE A 117 -4.12 -21.63 -3.94
C ILE A 117 -5.26 -20.61 -3.98
N ASN A 118 -5.90 -20.39 -2.83
CA ASN A 118 -6.92 -19.36 -2.69
C ASN A 118 -6.29 -18.05 -2.21
N VAL A 119 -6.80 -16.94 -2.74
CA VAL A 119 -6.44 -15.59 -2.30
C VAL A 119 -7.67 -14.91 -1.70
N GLY A 120 -7.47 -14.11 -0.65
CA GLY A 120 -8.56 -13.33 -0.08
C GLY A 120 -9.15 -12.38 -1.12
N GLN A 121 -10.48 -12.37 -1.26
CA GLN A 121 -11.12 -11.35 -2.08
C GLN A 121 -10.92 -9.98 -1.43
N THR A 122 -10.45 -9.01 -2.22
CA THR A 122 -10.50 -7.61 -1.79
C THR A 122 -11.98 -7.21 -1.74
N PRO A 123 -12.52 -6.73 -0.59
CA PRO A 123 -13.91 -6.32 -0.54
C PRO A 123 -14.16 -5.28 -1.63
N HIS A 124 -15.08 -5.55 -2.55
CA HIS A 124 -15.62 -4.49 -3.38
C HIS A 124 -16.34 -3.54 -2.43
N THR A 125 -15.85 -2.30 -2.31
CA THR A 125 -16.64 -1.25 -1.66
C THR A 125 -17.88 -1.04 -2.51
N ILE A 126 -18.97 -1.69 -2.12
CA ILE A 126 -20.33 -1.40 -2.58
C ILE A 126 -20.68 -0.04 -2.00
N TYR A 127 -20.45 1.02 -2.78
CA TYR A 127 -21.19 2.26 -2.59
C TYR A 127 -22.55 2.05 -3.26
N GLY A 128 -23.58 1.92 -2.41
CA GLY A 128 -24.96 2.32 -2.74
C GLY A 128 -25.21 3.72 -2.22
#